data_AF-A0A2D9DFW2-F1
#
_entry.id   AF-A0A2D9DFW2-F1
#
_cell.length_a   1.000
_cell.length_b   1.000
_cell.length_c   1.000
_cell.angle_alpha   90.00
_cell.angle_beta   90.00
_cell.angle_gamma   90.00
#
_symmetry.space_group_name_H-M   'P 1'
#
loop_
_entity.id
_entity.type
_entity.pdbx_description
1 polymer ?
#
loop_
_entity_poly.entity_id
_entity_poly.type
_entity_poly.pdbx_seq_one_letter_code
_entity_poly.pdbx_strand_id
1 'polypeptide(L)'
;IQRSQYTQNIQDNAKRIAQSGALYKKRQALVEHPYGTIKRQWGFDHIMTKRGIKAASADFGLIALAYNLRRLFNSKIGLHQLIVLLFLKKYIKAFIRLKKAFTQCTTKNTDHSINFVFNPNFNYF
;
A
#
# COMPACT_ATOMS: atom_id res chain seq x y z
N ILE A 1 4.21 30.71 -37.16
CA ILE A 1 3.95 30.45 -35.73
C ILE A 1 4.60 29.11 -35.37
N GLN A 2 5.74 29.10 -34.68
CA GLN A 2 6.37 27.84 -34.23
C GLN A 2 5.57 27.27 -33.04
N ARG A 3 5.03 26.05 -33.20
CA ARG A 3 4.51 25.29 -32.06
C ARG A 3 5.67 24.56 -31.40
N SER A 4 5.88 24.79 -30.11
CA SER A 4 6.81 23.97 -29.33
C SER A 4 6.23 22.56 -29.16
N GLN A 5 7.11 21.57 -29.00
CA GLN A 5 6.75 20.18 -28.69
C GLN A 5 5.84 20.04 -27.44
N TYR A 6 5.78 21.05 -26.57
CA TYR A 6 4.98 21.03 -25.33
C TYR A 6 3.64 21.76 -25.47
N THR A 7 3.34 22.34 -26.64
CA THR A 7 2.14 23.17 -26.84
C THR A 7 0.86 22.42 -26.49
N GLN A 8 0.76 21.14 -26.88
CA GLN A 8 -0.40 20.29 -26.55
C GLN A 8 -0.56 20.11 -25.05
N ASN A 9 0.53 19.76 -24.34
CA ASN A 9 0.51 19.57 -22.88
C ASN A 9 0.08 20.82 -22.13
N ILE A 10 0.50 22.00 -22.60
CA ILE A 10 0.12 23.29 -22.01
C ILE A 10 -1.38 23.54 -22.21
N GLN A 11 -1.89 23.31 -23.42
CA GLN A 11 -3.31 23.47 -23.73
C GLN A 11 -4.19 22.51 -22.93
N ASP A 12 -3.76 21.25 -22.78
CA ASP A 12 -4.49 20.24 -22.00
C ASP A 12 -4.45 20.52 -20.50
N ASN A 13 -3.35 21.07 -19.99
CA ASN A 13 -3.30 21.54 -18.61
C ASN A 13 -4.23 22.74 -18.40
N ALA A 14 -4.26 23.69 -19.33
CA ALA A 14 -5.16 24.86 -19.25
C ALA A 14 -6.63 24.43 -19.21
N LYS A 15 -7.04 23.46 -20.05
CA LYS A 15 -8.38 22.87 -20.03
C LYS A 15 -8.70 22.23 -18.66
N ARG A 16 -7.76 21.45 -18.10
CA ARG A 16 -7.93 20.81 -16.78
C ARG A 16 -8.07 21.82 -15.64
N ILE A 17 -7.30 22.91 -15.69
CA ILE A 17 -7.40 24.00 -14.72
C ILE A 17 -8.74 24.72 -14.84
N ALA A 18 -9.22 24.98 -16.07
CA ALA A 18 -10.53 25.60 -16.29
C ALA A 18 -11.68 24.72 -15.76
N GLN A 19 -11.58 23.40 -15.93
CA GLN A 19 -12.60 22.45 -15.46
C GLN A 19 -12.59 22.21 -13.94
N SER A 20 -11.44 22.34 -13.27
CA SER A 20 -11.30 21.94 -11.84
C SER A 20 -10.25 22.75 -11.06
N GLY A 21 -10.27 24.08 -11.23
CA GLY A 21 -9.26 24.98 -10.67
C GLY A 21 -9.17 24.97 -9.14
N ALA A 22 -10.30 24.86 -8.44
CA ALA A 22 -10.32 24.80 -6.98
C ALA A 22 -9.59 23.57 -6.42
N LEU A 23 -9.75 22.41 -7.07
CA LEU A 23 -9.04 21.18 -6.71
C LEU A 23 -7.54 21.32 -6.96
N TYR A 24 -7.16 21.97 -8.06
CA TYR A 24 -5.76 22.22 -8.40
C TYR A 24 -5.07 23.09 -7.34
N LYS A 25 -5.70 24.19 -6.92
CA LYS A 25 -5.20 25.07 -5.85
C LYS A 25 -5.01 24.32 -4.53
N LYS A 26 -5.96 23.45 -4.16
CA LYS A 26 -5.83 22.60 -2.95
C LYS A 26 -4.62 21.67 -3.05
N ARG A 27 -4.44 20.99 -4.19
CA ARG A 27 -3.29 20.09 -4.40
C ARG A 27 -1.97 20.86 -4.36
N GLN A 28 -1.92 22.03 -4.97
CA GLN A 28 -0.75 22.90 -4.96
C GLN A 28 -0.36 23.26 -3.52
N ALA A 29 -1.30 23.75 -2.71
CA ALA A 29 -1.04 24.09 -1.30
C ALA A 29 -0.56 22.87 -0.48
N LEU A 30 -1.08 21.67 -0.75
CA LEU A 30 -0.66 20.44 -0.07
C LEU A 30 0.77 20.01 -0.43
N VAL A 31 1.20 20.30 -1.65
CA VAL A 31 2.43 19.80 -2.25
C VAL A 31 3.59 20.78 -2.11
N GLU A 32 3.32 22.08 -2.15
CA GLU A 32 4.33 23.14 -2.02
C GLU A 32 5.09 23.05 -0.70
N HIS A 33 4.39 22.80 0.41
CA HIS A 33 5.05 22.71 1.71
C HIS A 33 6.06 21.55 1.81
N PRO A 34 5.69 20.29 1.47
CA PRO A 34 6.65 19.18 1.38
C PRO A 34 7.87 19.46 0.51
N TYR A 35 7.66 19.97 -0.71
CA TYR A 35 8.77 20.28 -1.61
C TYR A 35 9.62 21.44 -1.10
N GLY A 36 9.01 22.44 -0.46
CA GLY A 36 9.71 23.54 0.19
C GLY A 36 10.63 23.04 1.31
N THR A 37 10.13 22.17 2.19
CA THR A 37 10.94 21.54 3.24
C THR A 37 12.09 20.72 2.64
N ILE A 38 11.81 19.82 1.71
CA ILE A 38 12.82 18.94 1.12
C ILE A 38 13.92 19.77 0.42
N LYS A 39 13.54 20.76 -0.38
CA LYS A 39 14.52 21.54 -1.14
C LYS A 39 15.25 22.55 -0.25
N ARG A 40 14.52 23.38 0.51
CA ARG A 40 15.09 24.52 1.25
C ARG A 40 15.62 24.15 2.62
N GLN A 41 14.91 23.32 3.38
CA GLN A 41 15.34 22.95 4.73
C GLN A 41 16.34 21.80 4.73
N TRP A 42 16.22 20.85 3.79
CA TRP A 42 17.12 19.70 3.71
C TRP A 42 18.21 19.85 2.65
N GLY A 43 18.21 20.94 1.86
CA GLY A 43 19.22 21.21 0.84
C GLY A 43 19.17 20.24 -0.36
N PHE A 44 18.05 19.52 -0.57
CA PHE A 44 17.91 18.61 -1.71
C PHE A 44 17.47 19.35 -2.98
N ASP A 45 18.32 20.25 -3.46
CA ASP A 45 18.03 21.08 -4.63
C ASP A 45 18.27 20.35 -5.95
N HIS A 46 19.16 19.35 -5.96
CA HIS A 46 19.49 18.57 -7.14
C HIS A 46 19.74 17.11 -6.80
N ILE A 47 19.54 16.24 -7.80
CA ILE A 47 19.84 14.81 -7.69
C ILE A 47 21.34 14.64 -7.98
N MET A 48 22.10 14.09 -7.02
CA MET A 48 23.53 13.86 -7.20
C MET A 48 23.79 12.78 -8.25
N THR A 49 22.95 11.74 -8.29
CA THR A 49 23.22 10.58 -9.12
C THR A 49 22.88 10.84 -10.58
N LYS A 50 23.91 10.97 -11.41
CA LYS A 50 23.80 11.17 -12.87
C LYS A 50 23.80 9.85 -13.67
N ARG A 51 23.52 8.72 -13.02
CA ARG A 51 23.52 7.36 -13.63
C ARG A 51 22.14 6.97 -14.20
N GLY A 52 21.50 7.92 -14.88
CA GLY A 52 20.19 7.73 -15.52
C GLY A 52 18.98 7.81 -14.57
N ILE A 53 17.80 7.67 -15.17
CA ILE A 53 16.50 7.93 -14.51
C ILE A 53 16.25 6.99 -13.33
N LYS A 54 16.64 5.71 -13.45
CA LYS A 54 16.44 4.71 -12.37
C LYS A 54 17.14 5.11 -11.09
N ALA A 55 18.41 5.48 -11.18
CA ALA A 55 19.19 5.87 -10.01
C ALA A 55 18.69 7.21 -9.43
N ALA A 56 18.38 8.18 -10.30
CA ALA A 56 17.76 9.43 -9.88
C ALA A 56 16.42 9.24 -9.15
N SER A 57 15.61 8.27 -9.61
CA SER A 57 14.33 7.93 -8.97
C SER A 57 14.52 7.29 -7.60
N ALA A 58 15.59 6.52 -7.41
CA ALA A 58 15.93 5.93 -6.11
C ALA A 58 16.32 7.02 -5.09
N ASP A 59 17.16 7.98 -5.49
CA ASP A 59 17.56 9.12 -4.64
C ASP A 59 16.35 9.94 -4.19
N PHE A 60 15.49 10.32 -5.14
CA PHE A 60 14.27 11.06 -4.81
C PHE A 60 13.31 10.22 -3.95
N GLY A 61 13.17 8.93 -4.26
CA GLY A 61 12.35 8.00 -3.50
C GLY A 61 12.79 7.89 -2.04
N LEU A 62 14.10 7.84 -1.77
CA LEU A 62 14.65 7.80 -0.43
C LEU A 62 14.30 9.05 0.38
N ILE A 63 14.42 10.23 -0.22
CA ILE A 63 14.13 11.49 0.45
C ILE A 63 12.63 11.70 0.67
N ALA A 64 11.81 11.34 -0.31
CA ALA A 64 10.36 11.35 -0.15
C ALA A 64 9.92 10.39 0.98
N LEU A 65 10.53 9.20 1.06
CA LEU A 65 10.31 8.26 2.15
C LEU A 65 10.69 8.85 3.50
N ALA A 66 11.89 9.44 3.61
CA ALA A 66 12.35 10.08 4.84
C ALA A 66 11.41 11.21 5.29
N TYR A 67 10.91 12.03 4.36
CA TYR A 67 9.95 13.09 4.65
C TYR A 67 8.64 12.53 5.20
N ASN A 68 8.10 11.49 4.55
CA ASN A 68 6.88 10.83 5.00
C ASN A 68 7.06 10.21 6.40
N LEU A 69 8.19 9.56 6.67
CA LEU A 69 8.49 8.99 7.99
C LEU A 69 8.58 10.09 9.06
N ARG A 70 9.30 11.18 8.80
CA ARG A 70 9.37 12.31 9.73
C ARG A 70 7.99 12.91 10.00
N ARG A 71 7.16 13.04 8.96
CA ARG A 71 5.80 13.56 9.09
C ARG A 71 4.91 12.61 9.90
N LEU A 72 5.05 11.30 9.73
CA LEU A 72 4.33 10.30 10.52
C LEU A 72 4.72 10.40 12.01
N PHE A 73 6.01 10.50 12.32
CA PHE A 73 6.48 10.64 13.69
C PHE A 73 6.05 11.95 14.36
N ASN A 74 5.97 13.03 13.58
CA ASN A 74 5.53 14.35 14.07
C ASN A 74 4.00 14.50 14.09
N SER A 75 3.24 13.58 13.50
CA SER A 75 1.78 13.65 13.49
C SER A 75 1.22 13.25 14.86
N LYS A 76 0.22 13.99 15.36
CA LYS A 76 -0.44 13.75 16.65
C LYS A 76 -1.15 12.40 16.78
N ILE A 77 -1.24 11.61 15.71
CA ILE A 77 -1.58 10.19 15.80
C ILE A 77 -0.38 9.52 16.47
N GLY A 78 -0.51 9.25 17.77
CA GLY A 78 0.55 8.63 18.54
C GLY A 78 1.00 7.37 17.83
N LEU A 79 2.31 7.25 17.58
CA LEU A 79 2.94 6.09 16.95
C LEU A 79 2.43 4.77 17.52
N HIS A 80 2.15 4.78 18.83
CA HIS A 80 1.53 3.71 19.58
C HIS A 80 0.22 3.19 18.97
N GLN A 81 -0.71 4.08 18.58
CA GLN A 81 -1.99 3.69 17.96
C GLN A 81 -1.77 2.98 16.62
N LEU A 82 -0.82 3.45 15.81
CA LEU A 82 -0.48 2.82 14.54
C LEU A 82 0.09 1.42 14.76
N ILE A 83 1.03 1.28 15.70
CA ILE A 83 1.67 0.01 16.03
C ILE A 83 0.64 -1.00 16.55
N VAL A 84 -0.24 -0.60 17.47
CA VAL A 84 -1.32 -1.44 18.00
C VAL A 84 -2.25 -1.92 16.87
N LEU A 85 -2.65 -1.03 15.95
CA LEU A 85 -3.48 -1.40 14.80
C LEU A 85 -2.80 -2.42 13.88
N LEU A 86 -1.49 -2.28 13.65
CA LEU A 86 -0.71 -3.22 12.85
C LEU A 86 -0.63 -4.60 13.51
N PHE A 87 -0.36 -4.65 14.80
CA PHE A 87 -0.37 -5.89 15.57
C PHE A 87 -1.75 -6.54 15.55
N LEU A 88 -2.81 -5.79 15.84
CA LEU A 88 -4.19 -6.31 15.85
C LEU A 88 -4.56 -6.93 14.49
N LYS A 89 -4.23 -6.25 13.38
CA LYS A 89 -4.45 -6.80 12.03
C LYS A 89 -3.65 -8.08 11.78
N LYS A 90 -2.43 -8.18 12.29
CA LYS A 90 -1.61 -9.40 12.20
C LYS A 90 -2.26 -10.55 12.99
N TYR A 91 -2.71 -10.30 14.22
CA TYR A 91 -3.40 -11.28 15.05
C TYR A 91 -4.70 -11.77 14.41
N ILE A 92 -5.53 -10.87 13.88
CA ILE A 92 -6.79 -11.24 13.18
C ILE A 92 -6.49 -12.14 11.97
N LYS A 93 -5.51 -11.79 11.13
CA LYS A 93 -5.12 -12.63 9.99
C LYS A 93 -4.61 -14.00 10.43
N ALA A 94 -3.82 -14.07 11.50
CA ALA A 94 -3.34 -15.33 12.05
C ALA A 94 -4.51 -16.19 12.57
N PHE A 95 -5.49 -15.58 13.24
CA PHE A 95 -6.67 -16.26 13.74
C PHE A 95 -7.54 -16.84 12.61
N ILE A 96 -7.75 -16.08 11.53
CA ILE A 96 -8.47 -16.57 10.34
C ILE A 96 -7.74 -17.78 9.72
N ARG A 97 -6.41 -17.73 9.62
CA ARG A 97 -5.60 -18.86 9.13
C ARG A 97 -5.72 -20.08 10.04
N LEU A 98 -5.70 -19.88 11.35
CA LEU A 98 -5.83 -20.95 12.33
C LEU A 98 -7.22 -21.61 12.26
N LYS A 99 -8.30 -20.81 12.21
CA LYS A 99 -9.67 -21.31 12.00
C LYS A 99 -9.79 -22.11 10.71
N LYS A 100 -9.22 -21.62 9.61
CA LYS A 100 -9.23 -22.31 8.31
C LYS A 100 -8.50 -23.66 8.38
N ALA A 101 -7.33 -23.70 9.02
CA ALA A 101 -6.57 -24.93 9.23
C ALA A 101 -7.34 -25.94 10.10
N PHE A 102 -8.01 -25.46 11.15
CA PHE A 102 -8.82 -26.31 12.02
C PHE A 102 -10.02 -26.91 11.28
N THR A 103 -10.79 -26.10 10.54
CA THR A 103 -11.90 -26.61 9.73
C THR A 103 -11.43 -27.67 8.71
N GLN A 104 -10.26 -27.47 8.11
CA GLN A 104 -9.68 -28.43 7.16
C GLN A 104 -9.21 -29.74 7.82
N CYS A 105 -8.88 -29.72 9.11
CA CYS A 105 -8.54 -30.92 9.86
C CYS A 105 -9.81 -31.69 10.27
N THR A 106 -10.88 -30.99 10.68
CA THR A 106 -12.16 -31.62 11.03
C THR A 106 -12.81 -32.30 9.82
N THR A 107 -12.75 -31.70 8.62
CA THR A 107 -13.31 -32.31 7.40
C THR A 107 -12.56 -33.59 6.98
N LYS A 108 -11.24 -33.65 7.19
CA LYS A 108 -10.45 -34.86 6.88
C LYS A 108 -10.77 -36.05 7.80
N ASN A 109 -11.21 -35.78 9.03
CA ASN A 109 -11.61 -36.83 9.99
C ASN A 109 -13.02 -37.36 9.76
N THR A 110 -13.90 -36.62 9.06
CA THR A 110 -15.24 -37.10 8.70
C THR A 110 -15.27 -37.94 7.42
N ASP A 111 -14.19 -37.94 6.63
CA ASP A 111 -14.06 -38.76 5.41
C ASP A 111 -13.60 -40.20 5.71
N HIS A 112 -13.25 -40.53 6.97
CA HIS A 112 -13.05 -41.91 7.43
C HIS A 112 -14.38 -42.52 7.90
N SER A 113 -15.33 -42.68 6.98
CA SER A 113 -16.47 -43.56 7.22
C SER A 113 -15.94 -45.00 7.32
N ILE A 114 -15.88 -45.54 8.55
CA ILE A 114 -15.68 -46.96 8.81
C ILE A 114 -16.85 -47.71 8.17
N ASN A 115 -16.64 -48.30 7.00
CA ASN A 115 -17.59 -49.23 6.38
C ASN A 115 -17.56 -50.54 7.17
N PHE A 116 -18.31 -50.63 8.26
CA PHE A 116 -18.59 -51.90 8.93
C PHE A 116 -19.63 -52.65 8.07
N VAL A 117 -19.16 -53.43 7.10
CA VAL A 117 -19.99 -54.37 6.36
C VAL A 117 -20.38 -55.49 7.33
N PHE A 118 -21.58 -55.40 7.91
CA PHE A 118 -22.17 -56.51 8.66
C PHE A 118 -22.63 -57.55 7.62
N ASN A 119 -21.92 -58.67 7.51
CA ASN A 119 -22.32 -59.81 6.69
C ASN A 119 -22.93 -60.89 7.61
N PRO A 120 -24.27 -60.95 7.75
CA PRO A 120 -24.90 -62.01 8.53
C PRO A 120 -24.98 -63.28 7.68
N ASN A 121 -23.94 -64.10 7.74
CA ASN A 121 -23.98 -65.45 7.17
C ASN A 121 -24.69 -66.38 8.16
N PHE A 122 -26.03 -66.41 8.12
CA PHE A 122 -26.82 -67.41 8.84
C PHE A 122 -26.99 -68.65 7.97
N ASN A 123 -26.14 -69.65 8.19
CA ASN A 123 -26.34 -71.01 7.73
C ASN A 123 -26.48 -71.91 8.97
N TYR A 124 -27.72 -72.24 9.33
CA TYR A 124 -28.02 -73.36 10.22
C TYR A 124 -29.34 -74.01 9.80
N PHE A 125 -29.19 -75.21 9.21
CA PHE A 125 -30.18 -76.24 8.84
C PHE A 125 -31.05 -76.00 7.60
#